data_AF-A0A8S2U9V4-F1
#
_entry.id   AF-A0A8S2U9V4-F1
#
_cell.length_a   1.000
_cell.length_b   1.000
_cell.length_c   1.000
_cell.angle_alpha   90.00
_cell.angle_beta   90.00
_cell.angle_gamma   90.00
#
_symmetry.space_group_name_H-M   'P 1'
#
loop_
_entity.id
_entity.type
_entity.pdbx_description
1 polymer ?
#
loop_
_entity_poly.entity_id
_entity_poly.type
_entity_poly.pdbx_seq_one_letter_code
_entity_poly.pdbx_strand_id
1 'polypeptide(L)'
;KAEFIKSHTLPDCYASVVRYVPLDINQDIARQQILKTIPVAVGFSSILYHYRQRATYDIRFTVHSLEQYQTALELGRLSIGQHCLPLTTFLTGYQLTYSTACWK
;
A
#
# COMPACT_ATOMS: atom_id res chain seq x y z
N LYS A 1 -12.10 -31.94 -24.38
CA LYS A 1 -12.69 -30.94 -23.45
C LYS A 1 -11.68 -29.80 -23.36
N ALA A 2 -11.98 -28.65 -23.95
CA ALA A 2 -11.14 -27.47 -23.76
C ALA A 2 -11.36 -26.97 -22.33
N GLU A 3 -10.32 -26.99 -21.50
CA GLU A 3 -10.31 -26.25 -20.25
C GLU A 3 -10.41 -24.78 -20.61
N PHE A 4 -11.55 -24.16 -20.30
CA PHE A 4 -11.66 -22.72 -20.23
C PHE A 4 -10.70 -22.29 -19.11
N ILE A 5 -9.48 -21.91 -19.48
CA ILE A 5 -8.59 -21.18 -18.59
C ILE A 5 -9.36 -19.89 -18.28
N LYS A 6 -9.94 -19.81 -17.08
CA LYS A 6 -10.55 -18.57 -16.57
C LYS A 6 -9.54 -17.47 -16.84
N SER A 7 -9.92 -16.47 -17.66
CA SER A 7 -9.10 -15.28 -17.83
C SER A 7 -8.69 -14.80 -16.45
N HIS A 8 -7.39 -14.60 -16.21
CA HIS A 8 -6.94 -13.88 -15.03
C HIS A 8 -7.74 -12.58 -14.96
N THR A 9 -8.78 -12.55 -14.11
CA THR A 9 -9.57 -11.34 -13.87
C THR A 9 -8.56 -10.39 -13.23
N LEU A 10 -8.10 -9.43 -14.04
CA LEU A 10 -7.19 -8.39 -13.62
C LEU A 10 -7.80 -7.74 -12.37
N PRO A 11 -6.99 -7.43 -11.36
CA PRO A 11 -7.59 -7.30 -10.05
C PRO A 11 -8.11 -5.89 -9.76
N ASP A 12 -9.18 -5.81 -8.98
CA ASP A 12 -10.10 -4.66 -8.85
C ASP A 12 -9.67 -3.56 -7.85
N CYS A 13 -8.38 -3.43 -7.52
CA CYS A 13 -7.94 -2.41 -6.58
C CYS A 13 -6.59 -1.80 -6.93
N TYR A 14 -6.38 -0.57 -6.46
CA TYR A 14 -5.24 0.28 -6.81
C TYR A 14 -4.29 0.32 -5.62
N ALA A 15 -3.01 -0.01 -5.83
CA ALA A 15 -2.06 -0.11 -4.72
C ALA A 15 -1.28 1.18 -4.48
N SER A 16 -1.17 1.51 -3.20
CA SER A 16 -0.42 2.64 -2.68
C SER A 16 0.55 2.17 -1.60
N VAL A 17 1.59 2.96 -1.38
CA VAL A 17 2.64 2.65 -0.42
C VAL A 17 3.09 3.89 0.34
N VAL A 18 3.07 3.79 1.66
CA VAL A 18 3.77 4.72 2.57
C VAL A 18 5.18 4.21 2.74
N ARG A 19 6.17 5.02 2.37
CA ARG A 19 7.57 4.59 2.38
C ARG A 19 8.34 5.03 3.60
N TYR A 20 9.38 4.27 3.91
CA TYR A 20 10.41 4.62 4.90
C TYR A 20 9.87 4.81 6.33
N VAL A 21 8.88 4.02 6.72
CA VAL A 21 8.38 4.02 8.11
C VAL A 21 9.51 3.53 9.01
N PRO A 22 9.92 4.33 10.02
CA PRO A 22 10.92 3.90 11.00
C PRO A 22 10.49 2.64 11.76
N LEU A 23 11.42 1.72 12.01
CA LEU A 23 11.11 0.42 12.66
C LEU A 23 10.63 0.54 14.11
N ASP A 24 10.96 1.65 14.79
CA ASP A 24 10.47 1.95 16.14
C ASP A 24 8.98 2.29 16.15
N ILE A 25 8.37 2.60 15.00
CA ILE A 25 6.92 2.72 14.84
C ILE A 25 6.32 1.35 14.60
N ASN A 26 5.48 0.90 15.52
CA ASN A 26 4.72 -0.33 15.38
C ASN A 26 3.82 -0.31 14.12
N GLN A 27 3.79 -1.42 13.38
CA GLN A 27 3.05 -1.54 12.12
C GLN A 27 1.54 -1.33 12.28
N ASP A 28 0.95 -1.78 13.38
CA ASP A 28 -0.47 -1.58 13.66
C ASP A 28 -0.78 -0.11 13.93
N ILE A 29 0.10 0.60 14.64
CA ILE A 29 -0.06 2.06 14.87
C ILE A 29 -0.03 2.80 13.53
N ALA A 30 0.94 2.49 12.68
CA ALA A 30 1.06 3.10 11.37
C ALA A 30 -0.14 2.78 10.48
N ARG A 31 -0.63 1.52 10.50
CA ARG A 31 -1.87 1.12 9.82
C ARG A 31 -3.09 1.90 10.32
N GLN A 32 -3.24 2.07 11.63
CA GLN A 32 -4.35 2.84 12.21
C GLN A 32 -4.29 4.31 11.79
N GLN A 33 -3.10 4.89 11.69
CA GLN A 33 -2.93 6.26 11.19
C GLN A 33 -3.26 6.38 9.71
N ILE A 34 -2.87 5.40 8.87
CA ILE A 34 -3.32 5.34 7.48
C ILE A 34 -4.85 5.27 7.41
N LEU A 35 -5.50 4.41 8.21
CA LEU A 35 -6.95 4.28 8.23
C LEU A 35 -7.68 5.54 8.72
N LYS A 36 -7.06 6.35 9.60
CA LYS A 36 -7.62 7.65 10.01
C LYS A 36 -7.67 8.64 8.86
N THR A 37 -6.70 8.63 7.95
CA THR A 37 -6.64 9.56 6.81
C THR A 37 -7.29 8.98 5.55
N ILE A 38 -7.18 7.68 5.33
CA ILE A 38 -7.71 6.94 4.19
C ILE A 38 -8.55 5.76 4.72
N PRO A 39 -9.81 5.99 5.15
CA PRO A 39 -10.63 4.97 5.82
C PRO A 39 -10.98 3.77 4.93
N VAL A 40 -10.90 3.95 3.61
CA VAL A 40 -11.18 2.93 2.60
C VAL A 40 -9.98 2.03 2.28
N ALA A 41 -8.82 2.28 2.90
CA ALA A 41 -7.63 1.47 2.70
C ALA A 41 -7.82 0.04 3.23
N VAL A 42 -7.47 -0.95 2.42
CA VAL A 42 -7.55 -2.38 2.75
C VAL A 42 -6.30 -3.12 2.27
N GLY A 43 -6.20 -4.43 2.55
CA GLY A 43 -5.13 -5.27 1.99
C GLY A 43 -3.73 -4.85 2.44
N PHE A 44 -3.57 -4.56 3.73
CA PHE A 44 -2.30 -4.09 4.27
C PHE A 44 -1.23 -5.18 4.27
N SER A 45 -0.02 -4.80 3.87
CA SER A 45 1.19 -5.60 4.07
C SER A 45 2.37 -4.68 4.35
N SER A 46 3.48 -5.24 4.83
CA SER A 46 4.70 -4.50 5.07
C SER A 46 5.90 -5.17 4.42
N ILE A 47 6.84 -4.37 3.94
CA ILE A 47 8.14 -4.86 3.47
C ILE A 47 9.24 -4.14 4.23
N LEU A 48 10.08 -4.94 4.88
CA LEU A 48 11.23 -4.47 5.64
C LEU A 48 12.41 -4.20 4.70
N TYR A 49 13.09 -3.09 4.93
CA TYR A 49 14.34 -2.72 4.27
C TYR A 49 15.41 -2.47 5.33
N HIS A 50 16.55 -3.11 5.11
CA HIS A 50 17.76 -2.88 5.89
C HIS A 50 18.72 -2.03 5.05
N TYR A 51 18.68 -0.71 5.23
CA TYR A 51 19.74 0.16 4.73
C TYR A 51 20.81 0.34 5.81
N ARG A 52 22.07 0.43 5.39
CA ARG A 52 23.31 0.33 6.21
C ARG A 52 23.32 1.06 7.56
N GLN A 53 22.47 2.06 7.79
CA GLN A 53 22.40 2.82 9.05
C GLN A 53 20.99 2.98 9.63
N ARG A 54 19.93 2.63 8.90
CA ARG A 54 18.54 2.74 9.36
C ARG A 54 17.70 1.63 8.74
N ALA A 55 17.07 0.85 9.59
CA ALA A 55 16.10 -0.13 9.18
C ALA A 55 14.71 0.52 9.20
N THR A 56 14.02 0.41 8.07
CA THR A 56 12.70 0.99 7.82
C THR A 56 11.82 -0.06 7.18
N TYR A 57 10.52 0.18 7.14
CA TYR A 57 9.61 -0.62 6.33
C TYR A 57 8.70 0.27 5.50
N ASP A 58 8.24 -0.27 4.38
CA ASP A 58 7.13 0.30 3.65
C ASP A 58 5.84 -0.36 4.11
N ILE A 59 4.77 0.42 4.21
CA ILE A 59 3.41 -0.12 4.38
C ILE A 59 2.69 0.02 3.06
N ARG A 60 2.19 -1.09 2.56
CA ARG A 60 1.45 -1.19 1.31
C ARG A 60 0.00 -1.46 1.64
N PHE A 61 -0.88 -0.86 0.86
CA PHE A 61 -2.32 -1.04 0.98
C PHE A 61 -2.96 -0.78 -0.38
N THR A 62 -4.24 -1.11 -0.49
CA THR A 62 -5.02 -0.91 -1.71
C THR A 62 -6.31 -0.15 -1.42
N VAL A 63 -6.87 0.47 -2.45
CA VAL A 63 -8.21 1.08 -2.46
C VAL A 63 -9.01 0.58 -3.66
N HIS A 64 -10.35 0.61 -3.57
CA HIS A 64 -11.22 -0.11 -4.51
C HIS A 64 -11.64 0.68 -5.75
N SER A 65 -11.37 1.99 -5.80
CA SER A 65 -11.69 2.81 -6.99
C SER A 65 -10.55 3.73 -7.39
N LEU A 66 -10.54 4.11 -8.68
CA LEU A 66 -9.55 5.05 -9.23
C LEU A 66 -9.65 6.42 -8.57
N GLU A 67 -10.86 6.87 -8.25
CA GLU A 67 -11.09 8.13 -7.56
C GLU A 67 -10.46 8.13 -6.16
N GLN A 68 -10.71 7.08 -5.35
CA GLN A 68 -10.10 6.93 -4.04
C GLN A 68 -8.58 6.90 -4.12
N TYR A 69 -8.05 6.27 -5.17
CA TYR A 69 -6.62 6.19 -5.43
C TYR A 69 -6.01 7.54 -5.76
N GLN A 70 -6.64 8.30 -6.66
CA GLN A 70 -6.19 9.65 -7.04
C GLN A 70 -6.23 10.59 -5.84
N THR A 71 -7.33 10.60 -5.09
CA THR A 71 -7.46 11.39 -3.85
C THR A 71 -6.38 11.02 -2.84
N ALA A 72 -6.06 9.72 -2.68
CA ALA A 72 -4.98 9.29 -1.81
C ALA A 72 -3.61 9.81 -2.29
N LEU A 73 -3.33 9.77 -3.60
CA LEU A 73 -2.07 10.28 -4.14
C LEU A 73 -1.94 11.80 -4.06
N GLU A 74 -3.04 12.55 -4.18
CA GLU A 74 -3.06 14.00 -4.02
C GLU A 74 -2.60 14.45 -2.63
N LEU A 75 -2.79 13.61 -1.60
CA LEU A 75 -2.22 13.86 -0.27
C LEU A 75 -0.68 13.94 -0.33
N GLY A 76 -0.05 13.10 -1.16
CA GLY A 76 1.39 13.00 -1.39
C GLY A 76 2.23 12.54 -0.18
N ARG A 77 1.79 12.82 1.04
CA ARG A 77 2.44 12.46 2.30
C ARG A 77 1.40 12.17 3.38
N LEU A 78 1.77 11.32 4.33
CA LEU A 78 0.96 10.98 5.50
C LEU A 78 1.75 11.17 6.79
N SER A 79 1.06 11.69 7.81
CA SER A 79 1.61 11.79 9.17
C SER A 79 1.52 10.44 9.87
N ILE A 80 2.67 9.82 10.11
CA ILE A 80 2.83 8.55 10.82
C ILE A 80 3.76 8.77 12.02
N GLY A 81 3.24 8.62 13.22
CA GLY A 81 3.89 9.08 14.45
C GLY A 81 4.23 10.58 14.35
N GLN A 82 5.50 10.92 14.54
CA GLN A 82 6.03 12.28 14.37
C GLN A 82 6.59 12.56 12.96
N HIS A 83 6.43 11.62 12.02
CA HIS A 83 7.04 11.70 10.70
C HIS A 83 6.00 12.02 9.63
N CYS A 84 6.36 12.87 8.68
CA CYS A 84 5.57 13.09 7.46
C CYS A 84 6.19 12.27 6.32
N LEU A 85 5.63 11.10 6.07
CA LEU A 85 6.19 10.08 5.18
C LEU A 85 5.56 10.14 3.79
N PRO A 86 6.30 9.87 2.71
CA PRO A 86 5.77 9.92 1.36
C PRO A 86 4.75 8.81 1.13
N LEU A 87 3.62 9.18 0.52
CA LEU A 87 2.60 8.29 0.02
C LEU A 87 2.71 8.27 -1.51
N THR A 88 2.95 7.09 -2.09
CA THR A 88 3.25 6.96 -3.51
C THR A 88 2.52 5.78 -4.12
N THR A 89 2.49 5.72 -5.45
CA THR A 89 2.09 4.53 -6.18
C THR A 89 3.00 3.35 -5.83
N PHE A 90 2.39 2.19 -5.63
CA PHE A 90 3.12 0.93 -5.64
C PHE A 90 3.07 0.31 -7.04
N LEU A 91 4.25 0.03 -7.62
CA LEU A 91 4.40 -0.58 -8.94
C LEU A 91 5.15 -1.91 -8.81
N THR A 92 4.63 -2.97 -9.43
CA THR A 92 5.27 -4.28 -9.57
C THR A 92 5.27 -4.62 -11.04
N GLY A 93 6.47 -4.69 -11.62
CA GLY A 93 6.63 -5.12 -13.01
C GLY A 93 5.72 -4.39 -14.01
N TYR A 94 5.41 -3.10 -13.80
CA TYR A 94 4.57 -2.22 -14.64
C TYR A 94 3.04 -2.26 -14.43
N GLN A 95 2.51 -2.99 -13.44
CA GLN A 95 1.07 -2.95 -13.13
C GLN A 95 0.79 -2.09 -11.90
N LEU A 96 -0.28 -1.31 -11.98
CA LEU A 96 -0.78 -0.41 -10.92
C LEU A 96 -1.97 -1.02 -10.15
N THR A 97 -2.65 -1.98 -10.78
CA THR A 97 -3.78 -2.71 -10.21
C THR A 97 -3.34 -4.03 -9.57
N TYR A 98 -3.94 -4.36 -8.43
CA TYR A 98 -3.57 -5.49 -7.57
C TYR A 98 -4.79 -6.20 -7.04
N SER A 99 -4.62 -7.45 -6.60
CA SER A 99 -5.65 -8.20 -5.87
C SER A 99 -5.33 -8.14 -4.39
N THR A 100 -6.31 -7.80 -3.55
CA THR A 100 -6.18 -7.88 -2.10
C THR A 100 -5.79 -9.30 -1.63
N ALA A 101 -6.19 -10.34 -2.38
CA ALA A 101 -5.84 -11.73 -2.09
C ALA A 101 -4.36 -12.06 -2.34
N CYS A 102 -3.64 -11.26 -3.12
CA CYS A 102 -2.22 -11.47 -3.42
C CYS A 102 -1.27 -10.98 -2.32
N TRP A 103 -1.79 -10.32 -1.29
CA TRP A 103 -1.01 -9.77 -0.17
C TRP A 103 -0.92 -10.71 1.05
N LYS A 104 -1.28 -11.99 0.87
CA LYS A 104 -1.22 -13.03 1.91
C LYS A 104 0.21 -13.50 2.17
#